data_AF-A0A368ESB8-F1
#
_entry.id   AF-A0A368ESB8-F1
#
_cell.length_a   1.000
_cell.length_b   1.000
_cell.length_c   1.000
_cell.angle_alpha   90.00
_cell.angle_beta   90.00
_cell.angle_gamma   90.00
#
_symmetry.space_group_name_H-M   'P 1'
#
loop_
_entity.id
_entity.type
_entity.pdbx_description
1 polymer ?
#
loop_
_entity_poly.entity_id
_entity_poly.type
_entity_poly.pdbx_seq_one_letter_code
_entity_poly.pdbx_strand_id
1 'polypeptide(L)'
;PDKTWERKAGIPYTLLIIFGLMIYWAPAFIITMTSHEASLQILVSAIILFSFGVYYHFVSDMQKYIFLKYNSGLITDGLWKQCRHPNYFGELLIYSSFLMLTIESSLWWVPVLILSIFIFIIWVPGMKRIDKSLSRFEGHEAYKNKTAFIIPYIL
;
A
#
# COMPACT_ATOMS: atom_id res chain seq x y z
N PRO A 1 18.02 -2.12 11.13
CA PRO A 1 17.07 -1.14 10.56
C PRO A 1 17.18 -1.10 9.02
N ASP A 2 16.09 -0.79 8.32
CA ASP A 2 16.05 -0.74 6.85
C ASP A 2 16.86 0.47 6.33
N LYS A 3 18.05 0.21 5.78
CA LYS A 3 18.97 1.25 5.28
C LYS A 3 18.52 1.86 3.94
N THR A 4 17.42 1.39 3.36
CA THR A 4 16.92 1.90 2.07
C THR A 4 16.62 3.39 2.14
N TRP A 5 16.13 3.88 3.29
CA TRP A 5 15.79 5.28 3.54
C TRP A 5 16.99 6.22 3.68
N GLU A 6 18.20 5.67 3.84
CA GLU A 6 19.45 6.46 3.96
C GLU A 6 20.07 6.77 2.59
N ARG A 7 19.57 6.14 1.52
CA ARG A 7 20.09 6.32 0.16
C ARG A 7 19.60 7.63 -0.44
N LYS A 8 20.51 8.39 -1.05
CA LYS A 8 20.16 9.59 -1.82
C LYS A 8 19.26 9.23 -3.00
N ALA A 9 18.14 9.92 -3.11
CA ALA A 9 17.26 9.84 -4.28
C ALA A 9 17.85 10.65 -5.45
N GLY A 10 17.81 10.08 -6.66
CA GLY A 10 18.15 10.82 -7.87
C GLY A 10 17.06 11.82 -8.24
N ILE A 11 17.44 12.97 -8.81
CA ILE A 11 16.50 14.04 -9.20
C ILE A 11 15.30 13.52 -10.02
N PRO A 12 15.47 12.65 -11.05
CA PRO A 12 14.33 12.17 -11.82
C PRO A 12 13.34 11.36 -10.99
N TYR A 13 13.84 10.54 -10.06
CA TYR A 13 12.98 9.76 -9.16
C TYR A 13 12.24 10.66 -8.18
N THR A 14 12.92 11.68 -7.62
CA THR A 14 12.29 12.67 -6.74
C THR A 14 11.15 13.40 -7.45
N LEU A 15 11.37 13.86 -8.69
CA LEU A 15 10.33 14.54 -9.48
C LEU A 15 9.14 13.61 -9.78
N LEU A 16 9.41 12.36 -10.16
CA LEU A 16 8.37 11.35 -10.40
C LEU A 16 7.50 11.14 -9.15
N ILE A 17 8.13 10.97 -7.99
CA ILE A 17 7.41 10.74 -6.72
C ILE A 17 6.62 11.98 -6.30
N ILE A 18 7.18 13.20 -6.41
CA ILE A 18 6.45 14.42 -6.10
C ILE A 18 5.20 14.55 -6.98
N PHE A 19 5.36 14.40 -8.30
CA PHE A 19 4.22 14.50 -9.23
C PHE A 19 3.19 13.40 -8.95
N GLY A 20 3.65 12.19 -8.66
CA GLY A 20 2.80 11.09 -8.26
C GLY A 20 1.99 11.36 -7.00
N LEU A 21 2.64 11.89 -5.97
CA LEU A 21 2.02 12.29 -4.72
C LEU A 21 1.01 13.43 -4.91
N MET A 22 1.24 14.35 -5.84
CA MET A 22 0.27 15.38 -6.19
C MET A 22 -1.01 14.78 -6.77
N ILE A 23 -0.88 13.80 -7.67
CA ILE A 23 -2.04 13.17 -8.32
C ILE A 23 -2.86 12.33 -7.32
N TYR A 24 -2.25 11.82 -6.25
CA TYR A 24 -2.99 11.15 -5.18
C TYR A 24 -4.02 12.04 -4.45
N TRP A 25 -3.93 13.37 -4.59
CA TRP A 25 -4.93 14.31 -4.06
C TRP A 25 -6.19 14.42 -4.94
N ALA A 26 -6.28 13.67 -6.04
CA ALA A 26 -7.44 13.68 -6.92
C ALA A 26 -8.80 13.49 -6.21
N PRO A 27 -8.96 12.58 -5.21
CA PRO A 27 -10.23 12.47 -4.50
C PRO A 27 -10.63 13.76 -3.78
N ALA A 28 -9.70 14.38 -3.06
CA ALA A 28 -9.93 15.64 -2.37
C ALA A 28 -10.30 16.76 -3.35
N PHE A 29 -9.57 16.86 -4.47
CA PHE A 29 -9.84 17.86 -5.51
C PHE A 29 -11.24 17.69 -6.12
N ILE A 30 -11.65 16.45 -6.43
CA ILE A 30 -12.98 16.14 -6.96
C ILE A 30 -14.05 16.56 -5.95
N ILE A 31 -13.93 16.15 -4.69
CA ILE A 31 -14.87 16.50 -3.61
C ILE A 31 -15.04 18.02 -3.53
N THR A 32 -13.95 18.77 -3.48
CA THR A 32 -14.00 20.24 -3.35
C THR A 32 -14.50 20.94 -4.60
N MET A 33 -14.06 20.52 -5.79
CA MET A 33 -14.41 21.18 -7.05
C MET A 33 -15.88 20.97 -7.41
N THR A 34 -16.43 19.80 -7.08
CA THR A 34 -17.82 19.45 -7.41
C THR A 34 -18.79 19.72 -6.26
N SER A 35 -18.29 20.16 -5.09
CA SER A 35 -19.08 20.22 -3.84
C SER A 35 -19.80 18.89 -3.57
N HIS A 36 -19.11 17.78 -3.82
CA HIS A 36 -19.69 16.45 -3.67
C HIS A 36 -19.76 16.06 -2.19
N GLU A 37 -20.94 15.64 -1.76
CA GLU A 37 -21.19 15.10 -0.43
C GLU A 37 -21.46 13.60 -0.55
N ALA A 38 -20.58 12.80 0.05
CA ALA A 38 -20.76 11.35 0.11
C ALA A 38 -21.86 10.99 1.12
N SER A 39 -22.66 9.97 0.80
CA SER A 39 -23.67 9.47 1.73
C SER A 39 -23.07 8.97 3.06
N LEU A 40 -23.88 8.99 4.12
CA LEU A 40 -23.44 8.56 5.46
C LEU A 40 -22.88 7.12 5.46
N GLN A 41 -23.47 6.23 4.66
CA GLN A 41 -23.02 4.84 4.55
C GLN A 41 -21.61 4.76 3.95
N ILE A 42 -21.33 5.57 2.93
CA ILE A 42 -20.02 5.67 2.30
C ILE A 42 -19.00 6.26 3.28
N LEU A 43 -19.35 7.32 4.01
CA LEU A 43 -18.47 7.93 5.01
C LEU A 43 -18.08 6.93 6.10
N VAL A 44 -19.05 6.22 6.67
CA VAL A 44 -18.79 5.19 7.69
C VAL A 44 -17.89 4.08 7.13
N SER A 45 -18.18 3.61 5.93
CA SER A 45 -17.39 2.55 5.29
C SER A 45 -15.97 2.99 4.99
N ALA A 46 -15.78 4.23 4.52
CA ALA A 46 -14.46 4.82 4.28
C ALA A 46 -13.65 4.93 5.58
N ILE A 47 -14.26 5.36 6.70
CA ILE A 47 -13.60 5.43 8.00
C ILE A 47 -13.14 4.04 8.47
N ILE A 48 -13.99 3.03 8.34
CA ILE A 48 -13.65 1.65 8.70
C ILE A 48 -12.47 1.18 7.83
N LEU A 49 -12.57 1.35 6.51
CA LEU A 49 -11.54 0.91 5.57
C LEU A 49 -10.20 1.60 5.82
N PHE A 50 -10.23 2.92 6.06
CA PHE A 50 -9.06 3.72 6.42
C PHE A 50 -8.43 3.22 7.72
N SER A 51 -9.23 2.92 8.74
CA SER A 51 -8.74 2.44 10.04
C SER A 51 -8.01 1.10 9.90
N PHE A 52 -8.57 0.16 9.14
CA PHE A 52 -7.88 -1.10 8.81
C PHE A 52 -6.61 -0.85 7.99
N GLY A 53 -6.66 0.06 7.02
CA GLY A 53 -5.49 0.42 6.22
C GLY A 53 -4.34 0.97 7.06
N VAL A 54 -4.63 1.92 7.96
CA VAL A 54 -3.67 2.45 8.93
C VAL A 54 -3.11 1.34 9.81
N TYR A 55 -3.97 0.47 10.35
CA TYR A 55 -3.53 -0.67 11.14
C TYR A 55 -2.53 -1.55 10.36
N TYR A 56 -2.90 -2.02 9.17
CA TYR A 56 -2.01 -2.88 8.37
C TYR A 56 -0.72 -2.18 7.97
N HIS A 57 -0.79 -0.91 7.55
CA HIS A 57 0.36 -0.14 7.09
C HIS A 57 1.38 0.04 8.22
N PHE A 58 0.98 0.69 9.31
CA PHE A 58 1.91 1.08 10.36
C PHE A 58 2.34 -0.10 11.24
N VAL A 59 1.45 -1.04 11.55
CA VAL A 59 1.80 -2.20 12.39
C VAL A 59 2.78 -3.12 11.66
N SER A 60 2.61 -3.34 10.36
CA SER A 60 3.54 -4.20 9.62
C SER A 60 4.92 -3.57 9.44
N ASP A 61 4.99 -2.26 9.21
CA ASP A 61 6.27 -1.54 9.17
C ASP A 61 6.96 -1.54 10.54
N MET A 62 6.20 -1.40 11.64
CA MET A 62 6.74 -1.52 12.99
C MET A 62 7.27 -2.94 13.27
N GLN A 63 6.51 -3.98 12.89
CA GLN A 63 6.97 -5.37 12.97
C GLN A 63 8.28 -5.57 12.20
N LYS A 64 8.37 -5.04 10.97
CA LYS A 64 9.58 -5.08 10.14
C LYS A 64 10.75 -4.36 10.80
N TYR A 65 10.51 -3.15 11.31
CA TYR A 65 11.53 -2.35 11.96
C TYR A 65 12.13 -3.05 13.18
N ILE A 66 11.27 -3.55 14.08
CA ILE A 66 11.69 -4.25 15.29
C ILE A 66 12.44 -5.53 14.93
N PHE A 67 11.90 -6.33 13.99
CA PHE A 67 12.55 -7.56 13.55
C PHE A 67 13.96 -7.27 13.02
N LEU A 68 14.12 -6.31 12.11
CA LEU A 68 15.40 -5.93 11.51
C LEU A 68 16.35 -5.18 12.47
N LYS A 69 15.91 -4.87 13.69
CA LYS A 69 16.77 -4.32 14.75
C LYS A 69 17.49 -5.44 15.51
N TYR A 70 16.84 -6.58 15.69
CA TYR A 70 17.34 -7.69 16.52
C TYR A 70 17.69 -8.94 15.72
N ASN A 71 17.19 -9.07 14.50
CA ASN A 71 17.35 -10.24 13.65
C ASN A 71 17.68 -9.84 12.20
N SER A 72 18.09 -10.82 11.42
CA SER A 72 18.21 -10.74 9.97
C SER A 72 17.53 -11.95 9.35
N GLY A 73 16.71 -11.75 8.32
CA GLY A 73 16.04 -12.87 7.67
C GLY A 73 14.65 -12.54 7.15
N LEU A 74 13.88 -13.60 6.95
CA LEU A 74 12.50 -13.56 6.50
C LEU A 74 11.54 -13.49 7.69
N ILE A 75 10.60 -12.54 7.65
CA ILE A 75 9.52 -12.42 8.64
C ILE A 75 8.37 -13.29 8.17
N THR A 76 7.91 -14.22 9.01
CA THR A 76 6.88 -15.22 8.64
C THR A 76 5.75 -15.33 9.65
N ASP A 77 5.69 -14.42 10.62
CA ASP A 77 4.67 -14.33 11.67
C ASP A 77 3.88 -13.01 11.59
N GLY A 78 3.06 -12.71 12.60
CA GLY A 78 2.34 -11.44 12.67
C GLY A 78 1.42 -11.17 11.47
N LEU A 79 1.53 -9.99 10.88
CA LEU A 79 0.80 -9.63 9.64
C LEU A 79 1.48 -10.21 8.39
N TRP A 80 2.77 -10.47 8.46
CA TRP A 80 3.56 -11.05 7.37
C TRP A 80 3.14 -12.50 7.07
N LYS A 81 2.59 -13.23 8.05
CA LYS A 81 1.99 -14.56 7.79
C LYS A 81 0.71 -14.52 6.94
N GLN A 82 0.03 -13.38 6.85
CA GLN A 82 -1.25 -13.25 6.15
C GLN A 82 -1.06 -12.93 4.66
N CYS A 83 -0.12 -12.03 4.37
CA CYS A 83 0.31 -11.68 3.02
C CYS A 83 1.76 -11.20 3.05
N ARG A 84 2.46 -11.32 1.92
CA ARG A 84 3.89 -11.00 1.81
C ARG A 84 4.18 -9.50 1.79
N HIS A 85 3.18 -8.68 1.48
CA HIS A 85 3.28 -7.22 1.43
C HIS A 85 2.16 -6.53 2.24
N PRO A 86 2.11 -6.74 3.58
CA PRO A 86 1.03 -6.22 4.42
C PRO A 86 0.99 -4.69 4.49
N ASN A 87 2.13 -4.01 4.36
CA ASN A 87 2.17 -2.55 4.30
C ASN A 87 1.57 -2.00 3.00
N TYR A 88 1.83 -2.65 1.86
CA TYR A 88 1.19 -2.33 0.58
C TYR A 88 -0.32 -2.62 0.61
N PHE A 89 -0.74 -3.69 1.31
CA PHE A 89 -2.16 -3.94 1.54
C PHE A 89 -2.80 -2.82 2.38
N GLY A 90 -2.14 -2.38 3.46
CA GLY A 90 -2.60 -1.24 4.24
C GLY A 90 -2.70 0.04 3.40
N GLU A 91 -1.70 0.31 2.56
CA GLU A 91 -1.70 1.45 1.63
C GLU A 91 -2.84 1.35 0.61
N LEU A 92 -3.10 0.16 0.06
CA LEU A 92 -4.27 -0.11 -0.80
C LEU A 92 -5.57 0.26 -0.09
N LEU A 93 -5.79 -0.19 1.15
CA LEU A 93 -7.02 0.11 1.90
C LEU A 93 -7.16 1.61 2.19
N ILE A 94 -6.07 2.31 2.53
CA ILE A 94 -6.07 3.76 2.73
C ILE A 94 -6.52 4.47 1.46
N TYR A 95 -5.92 4.18 0.30
CA TYR A 95 -6.30 4.85 -0.94
C TYR A 95 -7.69 4.43 -1.44
N SER A 96 -8.08 3.18 -1.22
CA SER A 96 -9.46 2.73 -1.46
C SER A 96 -10.47 3.49 -0.59
N SER A 97 -10.13 3.86 0.64
CA SER A 97 -11.03 4.66 1.48
C SER A 97 -11.26 6.06 0.90
N PHE A 98 -10.23 6.70 0.34
CA PHE A 98 -10.37 7.99 -0.32
C PHE A 98 -11.16 7.89 -1.62
N LEU A 99 -10.95 6.79 -2.37
CA LEU A 99 -11.75 6.49 -3.55
C LEU A 99 -13.24 6.37 -3.24
N MET A 100 -13.57 5.66 -2.16
CA MET A 100 -14.96 5.51 -1.72
C MET A 100 -15.65 6.85 -1.53
N LEU A 101 -14.96 7.87 -1.02
CA LEU A 101 -15.53 9.22 -0.85
C LEU A 101 -15.91 9.91 -2.16
N THR A 102 -15.47 9.39 -3.31
CA THR A 102 -15.82 9.90 -4.64
C THR A 102 -16.70 8.96 -5.45
N ILE A 103 -17.10 7.82 -4.89
CA ILE A 103 -17.76 6.74 -5.65
C ILE A 103 -19.13 7.14 -6.21
N GLU A 104 -19.80 8.08 -5.53
CA GLU A 104 -21.10 8.64 -5.92
C GLU A 104 -20.96 9.86 -6.84
N SER A 105 -19.72 10.29 -7.16
CA SER A 105 -19.44 11.39 -8.09
C SER A 105 -19.36 10.91 -9.54
N SER A 106 -19.60 11.80 -10.51
CA SER A 106 -19.42 11.48 -11.94
C SER A 106 -17.97 11.20 -12.35
N LEU A 107 -16.99 11.57 -11.49
CA LEU A 107 -15.56 11.42 -11.71
C LEU A 107 -14.94 10.29 -10.89
N TRP A 108 -15.75 9.39 -10.31
CA TRP A 108 -15.30 8.27 -9.47
C TRP A 108 -14.19 7.42 -10.11
N TRP A 109 -14.17 7.32 -11.43
CA TRP A 109 -13.21 6.50 -12.18
C TRP A 109 -11.81 7.11 -12.20
N VAL A 110 -11.68 8.43 -11.99
CA VAL A 110 -10.40 9.15 -12.11
C VAL A 110 -9.40 8.67 -11.08
N PRO A 111 -9.69 8.66 -9.76
CA PRO A 111 -8.70 8.19 -8.82
C PRO A 111 -8.54 6.65 -8.86
N VAL A 112 -9.56 5.89 -9.33
CA VAL A 112 -9.42 4.43 -9.53
C VAL A 112 -8.36 4.16 -10.60
N LEU A 113 -8.41 4.90 -11.71
CA LEU A 113 -7.42 4.82 -12.78
C LEU A 113 -6.02 5.18 -12.27
N ILE A 114 -5.91 6.28 -11.52
CA ILE A 114 -4.64 6.72 -10.90
C ILE A 114 -4.07 5.61 -10.03
N LEU A 115 -4.83 5.11 -9.06
CA LEU A 115 -4.37 4.07 -8.15
C LEU A 115 -3.98 2.79 -8.90
N SER A 116 -4.76 2.40 -9.92
CA SER A 116 -4.46 1.24 -10.76
C SER A 116 -3.12 1.40 -11.48
N ILE A 117 -2.85 2.57 -12.07
CA ILE A 117 -1.58 2.88 -12.73
C ILE A 117 -0.41 2.76 -11.73
N PHE A 118 -0.56 3.32 -10.52
CA PHE A 118 0.45 3.21 -9.47
C PHE A 118 0.71 1.76 -9.06
N ILE A 119 -0.36 0.98 -8.86
CA ILE A 119 -0.25 -0.43 -8.50
C ILE A 119 0.52 -1.20 -9.58
N PHE A 120 0.13 -1.08 -10.85
CA PHE A 120 0.73 -1.89 -11.92
C PHE A 120 2.13 -1.43 -12.33
N ILE A 121 2.41 -0.12 -12.32
CA ILE A 121 3.68 0.42 -12.81
C ILE A 121 4.73 0.51 -11.69
N ILE A 122 4.32 0.80 -10.45
CA ILE A 122 5.24 1.06 -9.35
C ILE A 122 5.20 -0.06 -8.31
N TRP A 123 4.03 -0.36 -7.74
CA TRP A 123 3.95 -1.27 -6.60
C TRP A 123 4.25 -2.72 -6.99
N VAL A 124 3.59 -3.27 -8.01
CA VAL A 124 3.78 -4.67 -8.42
C VAL A 124 5.24 -4.97 -8.82
N PRO A 125 5.92 -4.14 -9.64
CA PRO A 125 7.34 -4.33 -9.92
C PRO A 125 8.21 -4.19 -8.67
N GLY A 126 7.88 -3.26 -7.76
CA GLY A 126 8.57 -3.09 -6.48
C GLY A 126 8.46 -4.33 -5.58
N MET A 127 7.24 -4.82 -5.37
CA MET A 127 6.93 -6.04 -4.61
C MET A 127 7.66 -7.26 -5.18
N LYS A 128 7.62 -7.47 -6.51
CA LYS A 128 8.37 -8.55 -7.17
C LYS A 128 9.88 -8.45 -6.96
N ARG A 129 10.44 -7.23 -6.95
CA ARG A 129 11.87 -7.00 -6.70
C ARG A 129 12.23 -7.32 -5.25
N ILE A 130 11.37 -6.94 -4.30
CA ILE A 130 11.52 -7.27 -2.87
C ILE A 130 11.52 -8.80 -2.71
N ASP A 131 10.50 -9.50 -3.23
CA ASP A 131 10.40 -10.96 -3.21
C ASP A 131 11.66 -11.62 -3.78
N LYS A 132 12.12 -11.18 -4.95
CA LYS A 132 13.34 -11.71 -5.57
C LYS A 132 14.58 -11.48 -4.68
N SER A 133 14.65 -10.38 -3.95
CA SER A 133 15.75 -10.13 -3.02
C SER A 133 15.70 -11.02 -1.77
N LEU A 134 14.50 -11.46 -1.38
CA LEU A 134 14.27 -12.32 -0.22
C LEU A 134 14.48 -13.81 -0.54
N SER A 135 14.50 -14.20 -1.82
CA SER A 135 14.74 -15.60 -2.24
C SER A 135 16.10 -16.17 -1.83
N ARG A 136 17.01 -15.34 -1.33
CA ARG A 136 18.29 -15.76 -0.74
C ARG A 136 18.15 -16.39 0.65
N PHE A 137 17.03 -16.17 1.34
CA PHE A 137 16.80 -16.69 2.68
C PHE A 137 16.21 -18.10 2.61
N GLU A 138 16.70 -18.98 3.47
CA GLU A 138 16.16 -20.33 3.62
C GLU A 138 14.67 -20.28 4.00
N GLY A 139 13.86 -21.18 3.42
CA GLY A 139 12.42 -21.23 3.66
C GLY A 139 11.59 -20.19 2.87
N HIS A 140 12.20 -19.33 2.05
CA HIS A 140 11.47 -18.36 1.22
C HIS A 140 10.43 -19.01 0.30
N GLU A 141 10.78 -20.06 -0.43
CA GLU A 141 9.83 -20.73 -1.34
C GLU A 141 8.66 -21.37 -0.59
N ALA A 142 8.92 -22.01 0.55
CA ALA A 142 7.87 -22.58 1.39
C ALA A 142 6.95 -21.49 1.96
N TYR A 143 7.50 -20.34 2.35
CA TYR A 143 6.72 -19.18 2.78
C TYR A 143 5.88 -18.58 1.66
N LYS A 144 6.47 -18.40 0.48
CA LYS A 144 5.80 -17.87 -0.72
C LYS A 144 4.62 -18.74 -1.16
N ASN A 145 4.74 -20.06 -1.11
CA ASN A 145 3.68 -20.97 -1.55
C ASN A 145 2.46 -21.01 -0.61
N LYS A 146 2.61 -20.57 0.65
CA LYS A 146 1.53 -20.58 1.66
C LYS A 146 1.02 -19.19 2.04
N THR A 147 1.61 -18.14 1.49
CA THR A 147 1.34 -16.75 1.91
C THR A 147 0.94 -15.91 0.72
N ALA A 148 -0.24 -15.31 0.81
CA ALA A 148 -0.81 -14.44 -0.21
C ALA A 148 0.18 -13.36 -0.67
N PHE A 149 0.08 -12.94 -1.94
CA PHE A 149 0.96 -11.89 -2.45
C PHE A 149 0.70 -10.53 -1.75
N ILE A 150 -0.54 -10.04 -1.80
CA ILE A 150 -0.92 -8.74 -1.22
C ILE A 150 -2.25 -8.79 -0.45
N ILE A 151 -3.32 -9.37 -1.01
CA ILE A 151 -4.61 -9.45 -0.32
C ILE A 151 -4.61 -10.72 0.55
N PRO A 152 -4.75 -10.60 1.89
CA PRO A 152 -4.80 -11.77 2.77
C PRO A 152 -5.77 -12.84 2.29
N TYR A 153 -5.35 -14.11 2.40
CA TYR A 153 -6.14 -15.30 2.02
C TYR A 153 -6.42 -15.47 0.51
N ILE A 154 -5.87 -14.61 -0.35
CA ILE A 154 -5.87 -14.77 -1.82
C ILE A 154 -4.44 -15.07 -2.28
N LEU A 155 -4.16 -16.34 -2.59
CA LEU A 155 -2.81 -16.82 -2.94
C LEU A 155 -2.28 -16.23 -4.27
#